data_AF-A0A656JVN2-F1
#
_entry.id   AF-A0A656JVN2-F1
#
_cell.length_a   1.000
_cell.length_b   1.000
_cell.length_c   1.000
_cell.angle_alpha   90.00
_cell.angle_beta   90.00
_cell.angle_gamma   90.00
#
_symmetry.space_group_name_H-M   'P 1'
#
loop_
_entity.id
_entity.type
_entity.pdbx_description
1 polymer ?
#
loop_
_entity_poly.entity_id
_entity_poly.type
_entity_poly.pdbx_seq_one_letter_code
_entity_poly.pdbx_strand_id
1 'polypeptide(L)'
;MRERVEIPACNLAVVNWTNEEGARFQPSLIGSGVFTGALALEAAWDSRDGDGIRLQDALQAIGYLGSDQFDLAIAGYVEIHVEQGSGLETSQTAIGVVRETWAALKRRVRFDGEQNHTGPTPMAARRDAL
;
A
#
# COMPACT_ATOMS: atom_id res chain seq x y z
N MET A 1 7.03 15.86 23.69
CA MET A 1 7.20 14.83 24.73
C MET A 1 8.52 14.90 25.52
N ARG A 2 9.59 15.60 25.06
CA ARG A 2 10.78 15.82 25.91
C ARG A 2 10.62 16.94 26.96
N GLU A 3 9.55 17.73 26.88
CA GLU A 3 9.37 18.95 27.71
C GLU A 3 8.47 18.74 28.94
N ARG A 4 7.80 17.59 29.06
CA ARG A 4 7.08 17.14 30.26
C ARG A 4 7.34 15.66 30.44
N VAL A 5 7.93 15.29 31.58
CA VAL A 5 8.26 13.89 31.91
C VAL A 5 7.03 13.22 32.49
N GLU A 6 6.09 12.86 31.62
CA GLU A 6 5.05 11.88 31.94
C GLU A 6 5.52 10.52 31.43
N ILE A 7 5.49 9.51 32.30
CA ILE A 7 5.84 8.15 31.95
C ILE A 7 4.56 7.48 31.41
N PRO A 8 4.54 7.03 30.15
CA PRO A 8 3.36 6.39 29.60
C PRO A 8 3.12 5.02 30.27
N ALA A 9 1.86 4.62 30.36
CA ALA A 9 1.46 3.34 30.95
C ALA A 9 1.96 2.12 30.16
N CYS A 10 2.37 2.32 28.90
CA CYS A 10 2.95 1.33 28.02
C CYS A 10 4.05 1.95 27.15
N ASN A 11 4.86 1.09 26.52
CA ASN A 11 5.88 1.53 25.57
C ASN A 11 5.23 2.19 24.36
N LEU A 12 5.82 3.29 23.89
CA LEU A 12 5.42 3.97 22.65
C LEU A 12 6.43 3.67 21.56
N ALA A 13 5.93 3.35 20.37
CA ALA A 13 6.72 3.14 19.17
C ALA A 13 6.13 3.97 18.02
N VAL A 14 7.01 4.40 17.12
CA VAL A 14 6.62 5.03 15.85
C VAL A 14 6.98 4.05 14.74
N VAL A 15 6.06 3.87 13.81
CA VAL A 15 6.22 2.96 12.68
C VAL A 15 5.99 3.70 11.37
N ASN A 16 6.75 3.33 10.35
CA ASN A 16 6.55 3.73 8.97
C ASN A 16 6.43 2.46 8.13
N TRP A 17 5.21 2.14 7.68
CA TRP A 17 4.93 0.89 7.00
C TRP A 17 5.42 0.89 5.55
N THR A 18 6.16 -0.14 5.17
CA THR A 18 6.66 -0.32 3.81
C THR A 18 5.52 -0.46 2.80
N ASN A 19 5.55 0.36 1.74
CA ASN A 19 4.68 0.25 0.56
C ASN A 19 3.17 0.22 0.92
N GLU A 20 2.74 1.23 1.69
CA GLU A 20 1.32 1.48 1.99
C GLU A 20 0.53 1.73 0.68
N GLU A 21 0.99 2.67 -0.15
CA GLU A 21 0.30 3.12 -1.37
C GLU A 21 0.05 2.00 -2.39
N GLY A 22 0.98 1.05 -2.46
CA GLY A 22 1.02 0.07 -3.53
C GLY A 22 1.20 0.70 -4.90
N ALA A 23 2.07 1.70 -5.03
CA ALA A 23 2.34 2.36 -6.30
C ALA A 23 3.40 1.61 -7.10
N ARG A 24 4.60 1.44 -6.51
CA ARG A 24 5.73 0.75 -7.15
C ARG A 24 5.57 -0.76 -7.10
N PHE A 25 5.25 -1.32 -5.93
CA PHE A 25 4.99 -2.74 -5.75
C PHE A 25 3.52 -2.98 -5.45
N GLN A 26 2.94 -4.01 -6.05
CA GLN A 26 1.56 -4.44 -5.77
C GLN A 26 1.57 -5.68 -4.85
N PRO A 27 0.62 -5.83 -3.92
CA PRO A 27 -0.51 -4.92 -3.62
C PRO A 27 -0.11 -3.70 -2.77
N SER A 28 -1.08 -2.84 -2.41
CA SER A 28 -0.92 -1.87 -1.32
C SER A 28 -0.84 -2.54 0.05
N LEU A 29 -0.42 -1.78 1.07
CA LEU A 29 -0.38 -2.20 2.47
C LEU A 29 0.55 -3.38 2.72
N ILE A 30 1.68 -3.50 2.00
CA ILE A 30 2.56 -4.68 2.12
C ILE A 30 3.13 -4.80 3.53
N GLY A 31 3.73 -3.73 4.07
CA GLY A 31 4.40 -3.77 5.37
C GLY A 31 3.46 -4.12 6.52
N SER A 32 2.31 -3.44 6.60
CA SER A 32 1.29 -3.71 7.62
C SER A 32 0.57 -5.05 7.37
N GLY A 33 0.39 -5.45 6.12
CA GLY A 33 -0.14 -6.77 5.75
C GLY A 33 0.74 -7.92 6.21
N VAL A 34 2.06 -7.79 6.06
CA VAL A 34 3.02 -8.76 6.61
C VAL A 34 3.00 -8.76 8.13
N PHE A 35 3.04 -7.58 8.75
CA PHE A 35 3.01 -7.45 10.21
C PHE A 35 1.78 -8.09 10.86
N THR A 36 0.61 -7.95 10.24
CA THR A 36 -0.65 -8.51 10.72
C THR A 36 -0.87 -9.98 10.31
N GLY A 37 0.00 -10.55 9.47
CA GLY A 37 -0.15 -11.89 8.91
C GLY A 37 -1.18 -11.99 7.77
N ALA A 38 -1.75 -10.88 7.30
CA ALA A 38 -2.65 -10.84 6.16
C ALA A 38 -1.94 -11.10 4.81
N LEU A 39 -0.62 -10.91 4.76
CA LEU A 39 0.24 -11.21 3.62
C LEU A 39 1.47 -12.00 4.09
N ALA A 40 1.78 -13.13 3.44
CA ALA A 40 3.00 -13.87 3.74
C ALA A 40 4.26 -13.08 3.36
N LEU A 41 5.30 -13.15 4.18
CA LEU A 41 6.56 -12.41 3.96
C LEU A 41 7.22 -12.79 2.62
N GLU A 42 7.22 -14.07 2.28
CA GLU A 42 7.79 -14.58 1.03
C GLU A 42 7.03 -14.02 -0.18
N ALA A 43 5.69 -13.97 -0.09
CA ALA A 43 4.86 -13.39 -1.14
C ALA A 43 5.11 -11.88 -1.30
N ALA A 44 5.28 -11.16 -0.18
CA ALA A 44 5.66 -9.74 -0.21
C ALA A 44 7.03 -9.53 -0.87
N TRP A 45 8.03 -10.33 -0.51
CA TRP A 45 9.37 -10.27 -1.10
C TRP A 45 9.38 -10.54 -2.60
N ASP A 46 8.50 -11.43 -3.07
CA ASP A 46 8.35 -11.76 -4.49
C ASP A 46 7.52 -10.75 -5.30
N SER A 47 6.91 -9.75 -4.66
CA SER A 47 6.28 -8.64 -5.39
C SER A 47 7.29 -7.95 -6.29
N ARG A 48 6.90 -7.74 -7.56
CA ARG A 48 7.75 -7.09 -8.57
C ARG A 48 7.19 -5.74 -8.97
N ASP A 49 8.09 -4.79 -9.21
CA ASP A 49 7.75 -3.50 -9.81
C ASP A 49 7.63 -3.60 -11.35
N GLY A 50 7.38 -2.46 -11.99
CA GLY A 50 7.22 -2.37 -13.44
C GLY A 50 8.47 -2.78 -14.24
N ASP A 51 9.65 -2.72 -13.62
CA ASP A 51 10.93 -3.12 -14.23
C ASP A 51 11.32 -4.57 -13.87
N GLY A 52 10.46 -5.27 -13.14
CA GLY A 52 10.67 -6.67 -12.74
C GLY A 52 11.56 -6.85 -11.50
N ILE A 53 11.97 -5.78 -10.82
CA ILE A 53 12.78 -5.83 -9.59
C ILE A 53 11.92 -6.39 -8.45
N ARG A 54 12.45 -7.32 -7.65
CA ARG A 54 11.74 -7.86 -6.48
C ARG A 54 11.80 -6.87 -5.31
N LEU A 55 10.76 -6.84 -4.47
CA LEU A 55 10.73 -6.01 -3.28
C LEU A 55 11.91 -6.32 -2.34
N GLN A 56 12.27 -7.60 -2.19
CA GLN A 56 13.41 -8.01 -1.38
C GLN A 56 14.73 -7.37 -1.84
N ASP A 57 14.99 -7.42 -3.15
CA ASP A 57 16.21 -6.85 -3.74
C ASP A 57 16.23 -5.33 -3.57
N ALA A 58 15.08 -4.67 -3.71
CA ALA A 58 14.94 -3.24 -3.49
C ALA A 58 15.19 -2.84 -2.02
N LEU A 59 14.66 -3.60 -1.06
CA LEU A 59 14.92 -3.39 0.37
C LEU A 59 16.39 -3.61 0.72
N GLN A 60 17.01 -4.64 0.15
CA GLN A 60 18.44 -4.91 0.34
C GLN A 60 19.31 -3.78 -0.23
N ALA A 61 18.98 -3.29 -1.42
CA ALA A 61 19.73 -2.21 -2.08
C ALA A 61 19.76 -0.91 -1.27
N ILE A 62 18.70 -0.60 -0.52
CA ILE A 62 18.65 0.58 0.35
C ILE A 62 19.10 0.30 1.80
N GLY A 63 19.43 -0.94 2.14
CA GLY A 63 19.84 -1.34 3.50
C GLY A 63 18.70 -1.46 4.52
N TYR A 64 17.46 -1.62 4.06
CA TYR A 64 16.26 -1.77 4.91
C TYR A 64 15.72 -3.21 4.96
N LEU A 65 16.47 -4.18 4.42
CA LEU A 65 16.17 -5.60 4.62
C LEU A 65 16.67 -6.03 6.02
N GLY A 66 15.87 -5.70 7.04
CA GLY A 66 16.15 -6.09 8.43
C GLY A 66 16.03 -7.59 8.68
N SER A 67 16.71 -8.08 9.72
CA SER A 67 16.66 -9.47 10.18
C SER A 67 15.82 -9.67 11.45
N ASP A 68 15.38 -8.59 12.08
CA ASP A 68 14.65 -8.64 13.34
C ASP A 68 13.25 -9.22 13.14
N GLN A 69 12.86 -10.11 14.05
CA GLN A 69 11.49 -10.58 14.16
C GLN A 69 10.77 -9.78 15.24
N PHE A 70 9.64 -9.18 14.87
CA PHE A 70 8.81 -8.43 15.78
C PHE A 70 7.72 -9.33 16.36
N ASP A 71 7.97 -9.85 17.56
CA ASP A 71 6.95 -10.45 18.42
C ASP A 71 6.64 -9.46 19.55
N LEU A 72 5.73 -8.53 19.27
CA LEU A 72 5.30 -7.50 20.22
C LEU A 72 3.82 -7.62 20.51
N ALA A 73 3.47 -7.67 21.79
CA ALA A 73 2.10 -7.49 22.24
C ALA A 73 1.67 -6.03 22.07
N ILE A 74 0.89 -5.74 21.02
CA ILE A 74 0.40 -4.39 20.72
C ILE A 74 -0.80 -4.06 21.61
N ALA A 75 -0.63 -3.07 22.49
CA ALA A 75 -1.71 -2.57 23.35
C ALA A 75 -2.73 -1.70 22.59
N GLY A 76 -2.29 -1.02 21.51
CA GLY A 76 -3.13 -0.18 20.67
C GLY A 76 -2.35 0.40 19.48
N TYR A 77 -3.08 0.79 18.43
CA TYR A 77 -2.53 1.45 17.24
C TYR A 77 -3.33 2.72 16.98
N VAL A 78 -2.62 3.84 16.74
CA VAL A 78 -3.22 5.12 16.37
C VAL A 78 -2.48 5.64 15.17
N GLU A 79 -3.25 6.08 14.18
CA GLU A 79 -2.73 6.71 12.96
C GLU A 79 -3.36 8.08 12.80
N ILE A 80 -2.54 9.06 12.45
CA ILE A 80 -2.99 10.40 12.09
C ILE A 80 -2.77 10.54 10.60
N HIS A 81 -3.84 10.90 9.89
CA HIS A 81 -3.82 11.04 8.44
C HIS A 81 -4.62 12.26 8.01
N VAL A 82 -4.25 12.83 6.86
CA VAL A 82 -5.07 13.86 6.21
C VAL A 82 -6.35 13.23 5.66
N GLU A 83 -7.43 14.01 5.54
CA GLU A 83 -8.73 13.49 5.09
C GLU A 83 -8.69 12.93 3.64
N GLN A 84 -7.83 13.48 2.78
CA GLN A 84 -7.81 13.24 1.32
C GLN A 84 -9.11 13.59 0.59
N GLY A 85 -10.08 14.19 1.30
CA GLY A 85 -11.31 14.78 0.78
C GLY A 85 -11.45 16.23 1.22
N SER A 86 -12.66 16.78 1.07
CA SER A 86 -12.97 18.18 1.38
C SER A 86 -14.00 18.34 2.51
N GLY A 87 -14.37 17.26 3.21
CA GLY A 87 -15.45 17.27 4.19
C GLY A 87 -15.12 18.04 5.47
N LEU A 88 -13.91 17.91 6.01
CA LEU A 88 -13.44 18.69 7.16
C LEU A 88 -13.37 20.17 6.82
N GLU A 89 -12.85 20.51 5.62
CA GLU A 89 -12.81 21.88 5.11
C GLU A 89 -14.23 22.45 4.95
N THR A 90 -15.11 21.73 4.25
CA THR A 90 -16.49 22.17 3.96
C THR A 90 -17.30 22.35 5.24
N SER A 91 -17.09 21.49 6.24
CA SER A 91 -17.79 21.56 7.54
C SER A 91 -17.11 22.47 8.56
N GLN A 92 -15.96 23.07 8.22
CA GLN A 92 -15.13 23.84 9.15
C GLN A 92 -14.76 23.07 10.43
N THR A 93 -14.60 21.74 10.31
CA THR A 93 -14.26 20.85 11.42
C THR A 93 -12.75 20.65 11.49
N ALA A 94 -12.15 20.90 12.65
CA ALA A 94 -10.71 20.81 12.82
C ALA A 94 -10.17 19.35 12.89
N ILE A 95 -10.93 18.43 13.50
CA ILE A 95 -10.49 17.04 13.73
C ILE A 95 -11.65 16.09 13.41
N GLY A 96 -11.42 15.18 12.46
CA GLY A 96 -12.32 14.06 12.18
C GLY A 96 -11.98 12.83 13.00
N VAL A 97 -12.97 12.27 13.70
CA VAL A 97 -12.83 10.96 14.35
C VAL A 97 -13.28 9.88 13.37
N VAL A 98 -12.33 9.12 12.83
CA VAL A 98 -12.61 8.02 11.89
C VAL A 98 -13.22 6.84 12.64
N ARG A 99 -14.43 6.44 12.25
CA ARG A 99 -15.17 5.31 12.86
C ARG A 99 -15.15 4.05 12.02
N GLU A 100 -15.03 4.21 10.71
CA GLU A 100 -15.11 3.15 9.73
C GLU A 100 -14.26 3.50 8.50
N THR A 101 -13.89 2.47 7.74
CA THR A 101 -13.17 2.61 6.47
C THR A 101 -13.93 1.86 5.39
N TRP A 102 -13.75 2.28 4.13
CA TRP A 102 -14.36 1.62 2.98
C TRP A 102 -13.44 0.50 2.47
N ALA A 103 -14.03 -0.53 1.88
CA ALA A 103 -13.28 -1.62 1.27
C ALA A 103 -12.76 -1.22 -0.12
N ALA A 104 -11.47 -1.41 -0.35
CA ALA A 104 -10.85 -1.17 -1.66
C ALA A 104 -10.71 -2.49 -2.45
N LEU A 105 -11.09 -2.47 -3.73
CA LEU A 105 -10.95 -3.60 -4.62
C LEU A 105 -10.08 -3.25 -5.83
N LYS A 106 -8.84 -3.74 -5.84
CA LYS A 106 -7.95 -3.59 -6.99
C LYS A 106 -8.15 -4.79 -7.95
N ARG A 107 -8.29 -4.52 -9.24
CA ARG A 107 -8.47 -5.53 -10.30
C ARG A 107 -7.55 -5.22 -11.47
N ARG A 108 -6.96 -6.28 -12.02
CA ARG A 108 -6.25 -6.22 -13.31
C ARG A 108 -7.16 -6.84 -14.36
N VAL A 109 -7.47 -6.08 -15.40
CA VAL A 109 -8.26 -6.54 -16.54
C VAL A 109 -7.34 -6.58 -17.76
N ARG A 110 -7.44 -7.65 -18.54
CA ARG A 110 -6.70 -7.83 -19.80
C ARG A 110 -7.72 -8.01 -20.92
N PHE A 111 -7.54 -7.23 -21.98
CA PHE A 111 -8.27 -7.38 -23.23
C PHE A 111 -7.29 -7.91 -24.28
N ASP A 112 -7.59 -9.08 -24.84
CA ASP A 112 -6.81 -9.69 -25.90
C ASP A 112 -7.45 -9.38 -27.25
N GLY A 113 -6.77 -8.54 -28.03
CA GLY A 113 -7.14 -8.21 -29.41
C GLY A 113 -6.34 -9.02 -30.43
N GLU A 114 -6.39 -8.58 -31.69
CA GLU A 114 -5.60 -9.15 -32.78
C GLU A 114 -4.82 -8.05 -33.51
N GLN A 115 -3.50 -8.19 -33.59
CA GLN A 115 -2.66 -7.24 -34.30
C GLN A 115 -2.89 -7.35 -35.80
N ASN A 116 -3.35 -6.25 -36.41
CA ASN A 116 -3.66 -6.16 -37.83
C ASN A 116 -3.19 -4.81 -38.39
N HIS A 117 -3.09 -4.70 -39.72
CA HIS A 117 -2.68 -3.44 -40.32
C HIS A 117 -3.80 -2.39 -40.18
N THR A 118 -3.44 -1.22 -39.66
CA THR A 118 -4.37 -0.12 -39.34
C THR A 118 -5.19 0.43 -40.53
N GLY A 119 -4.73 0.26 -41.77
CA GLY A 119 -5.36 0.79 -42.98
C GLY A 119 -6.27 -0.22 -43.71
N PRO A 120 -5.73 -1.35 -44.20
CA PRO A 120 -6.46 -2.24 -45.09
C PRO A 120 -7.42 -3.19 -44.36
N THR A 121 -7.29 -3.37 -43.05
CA THR A 121 -8.17 -4.28 -42.30
C THR A 121 -9.58 -3.67 -42.21
N PRO A 122 -10.59 -4.29 -42.84
CA PRO A 122 -11.97 -3.81 -42.78
C PRO A 122 -12.45 -3.77 -41.34
N MET A 123 -13.28 -2.78 -40.98
CA MET A 123 -13.75 -2.59 -39.60
C MET A 123 -14.41 -3.84 -39.03
N ALA A 124 -15.21 -4.56 -39.83
CA ALA A 124 -15.88 -5.79 -39.42
C ALA A 124 -14.93 -6.97 -39.12
N ALA A 125 -13.67 -6.90 -39.56
CA ALA A 125 -12.66 -7.92 -39.34
C ALA A 125 -11.71 -7.59 -38.16
N ARG A 126 -11.87 -6.42 -37.53
CA ARG A 126 -11.00 -6.01 -36.41
C ARG A 126 -11.42 -6.69 -35.11
N ARG A 127 -10.42 -7.10 -34.33
CA ARG A 127 -10.55 -7.47 -32.91
C ARG A 127 -9.74 -6.47 -32.11
N ASP A 128 -10.33 -5.30 -31.93
CA ASP A 128 -9.65 -4.17 -31.32
C ASP A 128 -9.70 -4.27 -29.80
N ALA A 129 -8.53 -4.17 -29.16
CA ALA A 129 -8.43 -4.14 -27.71
C ALA A 129 -8.35 -2.70 -27.16
N LEU A 130 -8.14 -1.68 -28.02
CA LEU A 130 -7.96 -0.27 -27.65
C LEU A 130 -8.51 0.70 -28.72
#